data_AF-A0A2U1KIM8-F1
#
_entry.id   AF-A0A2U1KIM8-F1
#
_cell.length_a   1.000
_cell.length_b   1.000
_cell.length_c   1.000
_cell.angle_alpha   90.00
_cell.angle_beta   90.00
_cell.angle_gamma   90.00
#
_symmetry.space_group_name_H-M   'P 1'
#
loop_
_entity.id
_entity.type
_entity.pdbx_description
1 polymer ?
#
loop_
_entity_poly.entity_id
_entity_poly.type
_entity_poly.pdbx_seq_one_letter_code
_entity_poly.pdbx_strand_id
1 'polypeptide(L)'
;MELVPEDELEASAQGSQNAVVDRRAKKIARFKRQRAAESKLLELNERKERRGRSARAAALSSLVDTGDNDVRDDDGEEEREAWLTTISLAICKALDLMEMLTKEEEMLSAIKEKQKQEGNVEISQAILEERAKNVEDWHRKAADQARYTKPEVPITCATFPQDVLEGRAKVSHAHDHKHQPLMFGPAGLLGGSITSERERIAAQVFQTGIIMLYTSAFKLHRSKS
;
A
#
# COMPACT_ATOMS: atom_id res chain seq x y z
N MET A 1 -14.99 20.17 26.01
CA MET A 1 -13.84 19.70 25.22
C MET A 1 -13.78 20.56 23.97
N GLU A 2 -12.68 21.27 23.74
CA GLU A 2 -12.51 22.07 22.53
C GLU A 2 -12.36 21.12 21.33
N LEU A 3 -13.28 21.19 20.36
CA LEU A 3 -13.37 20.21 19.26
C LEU A 3 -12.32 20.44 18.17
N VAL A 4 -11.96 21.71 17.96
CA VAL A 4 -10.99 22.16 16.98
C VAL A 4 -10.11 23.19 17.67
N PRO A 5 -8.77 23.02 17.69
CA PRO A 5 -7.88 24.02 18.26
C PRO A 5 -7.91 25.31 17.47
N GLU A 6 -7.79 26.43 18.18
CA GLU A 6 -7.61 27.75 17.60
C GLU A 6 -6.50 27.78 16.52
N ASP A 7 -5.37 27.10 16.74
CA ASP A 7 -4.26 27.01 15.77
C ASP A 7 -4.63 26.41 14.39
N GLU A 8 -5.67 25.57 14.34
CA GLU A 8 -6.21 24.95 13.12
C GLU A 8 -7.29 25.83 12.48
N LEU A 9 -8.05 26.58 13.29
CA LEU A 9 -9.00 27.59 12.82
C LEU A 9 -8.27 28.74 12.12
N GLU A 10 -7.18 29.20 12.72
CA GLU A 10 -6.32 30.25 12.15
C GLU A 10 -5.61 29.78 10.87
N ALA A 11 -5.15 28.53 10.81
CA ALA A 11 -4.53 27.96 9.60
C ALA A 11 -5.53 27.78 8.44
N SER A 12 -6.81 27.55 8.74
CA SER A 12 -7.89 27.50 7.75
C SER A 12 -8.26 28.90 7.24
N ALA A 13 -8.23 29.91 8.12
CA ALA A 13 -8.58 31.30 7.79
C ALA A 13 -7.46 32.07 7.06
N GLN A 14 -6.20 31.82 7.43
CA GLN A 14 -5.02 32.37 6.77
C GLN A 14 -4.40 31.31 5.86
N GLY A 15 -4.84 31.29 4.61
CA GLY A 15 -4.32 30.42 3.55
C GLY A 15 -2.86 30.65 3.16
N SER A 16 -1.96 31.04 4.07
CA SER A 16 -0.62 31.45 3.72
C SER A 16 0.43 31.15 4.79
N GLN A 17 1.41 30.32 4.40
CA GLN A 17 2.83 30.50 4.71
C GLN A 17 3.26 30.40 6.19
N ASN A 18 2.96 29.31 6.88
CA ASN A 18 3.66 28.99 8.13
C ASN A 18 4.97 28.23 7.85
N ALA A 19 6.02 28.53 8.62
CA ALA A 19 7.33 27.92 8.48
C ALA A 19 7.24 26.38 8.55
N VAL A 20 8.11 25.67 7.82
CA VAL A 20 8.11 24.19 7.74
C VAL A 20 8.12 23.53 9.14
N VAL A 21 8.75 24.19 10.11
CA VAL A 21 8.79 23.78 11.52
C VAL A 21 7.40 23.80 12.16
N ASP A 22 6.64 24.87 11.95
CA ASP A 22 5.28 25.05 12.49
C ASP A 22 4.31 24.04 11.86
N ARG A 23 4.44 23.77 10.57
CA ARG A 23 3.63 22.75 9.89
C ARG A 23 3.88 21.35 10.46
N ARG A 24 5.15 21.00 10.70
CA ARG A 24 5.51 19.69 11.28
C ARG A 24 5.02 19.58 12.72
N ALA A 25 5.17 20.65 13.52
CA ALA A 25 4.67 20.69 14.89
C ALA A 25 3.15 20.50 14.94
N LYS A 26 2.39 21.19 14.08
CA LYS A 26 0.94 21.02 13.95
C LYS A 26 0.55 19.59 13.61
N LYS A 27 1.21 18.98 12.62
CA LYS A 27 0.96 17.57 12.26
C LYS A 27 1.25 16.60 13.40
N ILE A 28 2.33 16.83 14.16
CA ILE A 28 2.66 16.02 15.34
C ILE A 28 1.60 16.20 16.43
N ALA A 29 1.12 17.43 16.66
CA ALA A 29 0.08 17.72 17.62
C ALA A 29 -1.25 17.03 17.25
N ARG A 30 -1.67 17.10 15.97
CA ARG A 30 -2.84 16.37 15.46
C ARG A 30 -2.69 14.86 15.63
N PHE A 31 -1.54 14.32 15.28
CA PHE A 31 -1.28 12.88 15.46
C PHE A 31 -1.37 12.47 16.93
N LYS A 32 -0.80 13.24 17.87
CA LYS A 32 -0.93 12.98 19.31
C LYS A 32 -2.38 13.03 19.77
N ARG A 33 -3.17 14.01 19.30
CA ARG A 33 -4.59 14.11 19.62
C ARG A 33 -5.38 12.92 19.06
N GLN A 34 -5.10 12.52 17.83
CA GLN A 34 -5.71 11.34 17.22
C GLN A 34 -5.48 10.10 18.09
N ARG A 35 -4.23 9.85 18.51
CA ARG A 35 -3.89 8.70 19.36
C ARG A 35 -4.57 8.78 20.73
N ALA A 36 -4.66 9.97 21.32
CA ALA A 36 -5.38 10.17 22.58
C ALA A 36 -6.89 9.90 22.44
N ALA A 37 -7.51 10.37 21.36
CA ALA A 37 -8.92 10.14 21.07
C ALA A 37 -9.21 8.66 20.76
N GLU A 38 -8.35 7.99 20.00
CA GLU A 38 -8.44 6.54 19.74
C GLU A 38 -8.34 5.72 21.03
N SER A 39 -7.38 6.04 21.90
CA SER A 39 -7.22 5.37 23.21
C SER A 39 -8.45 5.57 24.09
N LYS A 40 -8.96 6.81 24.15
CA LYS A 40 -10.12 7.15 24.97
C LYS A 40 -11.40 6.46 24.48
N LEU A 41 -11.61 6.36 23.17
CA LEU A 41 -12.73 5.60 22.60
C LEU A 41 -12.63 4.10 22.90
N LEU A 42 -11.42 3.55 22.90
CA LEU A 42 -11.20 2.15 23.28
C LEU A 42 -11.57 1.92 24.75
N GLU A 43 -11.12 2.79 25.65
CA GLU A 43 -11.45 2.71 27.08
C GLU A 43 -12.95 2.86 27.36
N LEU A 44 -13.62 3.79 26.68
CA LEU A 44 -15.07 3.97 26.78
C LEU A 44 -15.83 2.73 26.29
N ASN A 45 -15.42 2.16 25.15
CA ASN A 45 -16.03 0.95 24.62
C ASN A 45 -15.82 -0.26 25.55
N GLU A 46 -14.63 -0.42 26.12
CA GLU A 46 -14.35 -1.50 27.07
C GLU A 46 -15.18 -1.34 28.35
N ARG A 47 -15.36 -0.10 28.83
CA ARG A 47 -16.22 0.20 29.99
C ARG A 47 -17.69 -0.10 29.69
N LYS A 48 -18.20 0.34 28.54
CA LYS A 48 -19.54 0.00 28.05
C LYS A 48 -19.73 -1.51 27.89
N GLU A 49 -18.72 -2.23 27.43
CA GLU A 49 -18.77 -3.68 27.29
C GLU A 49 -18.80 -4.39 28.66
N ARG A 50 -17.99 -3.96 29.64
CA ARG A 50 -18.04 -4.50 31.01
C ARG A 50 -19.40 -4.27 31.67
N ARG A 51 -19.99 -3.07 31.52
CA ARG A 51 -21.36 -2.80 31.98
C ARG A 51 -22.38 -3.68 31.27
N GLY A 52 -22.29 -3.77 29.94
CA GLY A 52 -23.18 -4.62 29.14
C GLY A 52 -23.13 -6.10 29.54
N ARG A 53 -21.94 -6.64 29.86
CA ARG A 53 -21.81 -8.01 30.39
C ARG A 53 -22.41 -8.15 31.78
N SER A 54 -22.23 -7.16 32.65
CA SER A 54 -22.76 -7.16 34.02
C SER A 54 -24.29 -7.10 34.03
N ALA A 55 -24.87 -6.21 33.21
CA ALA A 55 -26.33 -6.10 33.03
C ALA A 55 -26.94 -7.39 32.47
N ARG A 56 -26.29 -8.02 31.48
CA ARG A 56 -26.72 -9.32 30.94
C ARG A 56 -26.66 -10.42 32.00
N ALA A 57 -25.60 -10.46 32.82
CA ALA A 57 -25.48 -11.43 33.90
C ALA A 57 -26.53 -11.21 35.00
N ALA A 58 -26.80 -9.95 35.36
CA ALA A 58 -27.84 -9.59 36.33
C ALA A 58 -29.23 -9.99 35.84
N ALA A 59 -29.58 -9.68 34.59
CA ALA A 59 -30.85 -10.06 33.96
C ALA A 59 -31.03 -11.60 33.88
N LEU A 60 -29.96 -12.36 33.67
CA LEU A 60 -30.01 -13.82 33.70
C LEU A 60 -30.20 -14.38 35.12
N SER A 61 -29.77 -13.65 36.16
CA SER A 61 -29.92 -14.04 37.56
C SER A 61 -31.25 -13.61 38.20
N SER A 62 -31.88 -12.53 37.71
CA SER A 62 -33.08 -11.92 38.27
C SER A 62 -34.40 -12.47 37.71
N LEU A 63 -34.40 -13.66 37.10
CA LEU A 63 -35.61 -14.30 36.54
C LEU A 63 -36.65 -14.69 37.62
N VAL A 64 -36.38 -14.43 38.90
CA VAL A 64 -37.35 -14.55 40.01
C VAL A 64 -37.77 -13.16 40.48
N ASP A 65 -38.96 -12.76 40.04
CA ASP A 65 -39.87 -11.71 40.50
C ASP A 65 -39.35 -10.76 41.61
N THR A 66 -38.94 -9.54 41.23
CA THR A 66 -39.00 -8.38 42.12
C THR A 66 -39.11 -7.11 41.28
N GLY A 67 -40.26 -6.45 41.37
CA GLY A 67 -40.62 -5.29 40.58
C GLY A 67 -39.76 -4.04 40.80
N ASP A 68 -39.65 -3.28 39.70
CA ASP A 68 -39.45 -1.83 39.61
C ASP A 68 -38.52 -1.16 40.63
N ASN A 69 -37.23 -1.47 40.54
CA ASN A 69 -36.18 -0.46 40.78
C ASN A 69 -35.04 -0.66 39.77
N ASP A 70 -35.38 -0.60 38.47
CA ASP A 70 -34.37 -0.38 37.43
C ASP A 70 -33.91 1.08 37.55
N VAL A 71 -32.93 1.32 38.42
CA VAL A 71 -32.19 2.58 38.44
C VAL A 71 -31.58 2.68 37.05
N ARG A 72 -32.18 3.51 36.19
CA ARG A 72 -31.60 3.91 34.92
C ARG A 72 -30.20 4.43 35.19
N ASP A 73 -29.20 3.62 34.92
CA ASP A 73 -27.82 4.09 34.83
C ASP A 73 -27.84 5.25 33.83
N ASP A 74 -27.47 6.45 34.27
CA ASP A 74 -27.37 7.65 33.44
C ASP A 74 -26.17 7.51 32.49
N ASP A 75 -26.25 6.55 31.56
CA ASP A 75 -25.30 6.31 30.48
C ASP A 75 -25.21 7.51 29.52
N GLY A 76 -26.07 8.52 29.67
CA GLY A 76 -26.15 9.68 28.79
C GLY A 76 -24.89 10.54 28.81
N GLU A 77 -24.18 10.64 29.95
CA GLU A 77 -22.92 11.38 30.00
C GLU A 77 -21.79 10.64 29.25
N GLU A 78 -21.69 9.33 29.44
CA GLU A 78 -20.69 8.51 28.77
C GLU A 78 -20.91 8.45 27.26
N GLU A 79 -22.16 8.38 26.82
CA GLU A 79 -22.51 8.44 25.40
C GLU A 79 -22.20 9.81 24.79
N ARG A 80 -22.49 10.90 25.51
CA ARG A 80 -22.08 12.24 25.08
C ARG A 80 -20.57 12.33 24.92
N GLU A 81 -19.81 11.78 25.87
CA GLU A 81 -18.35 11.76 25.79
C GLU A 81 -17.83 10.92 24.61
N ALA A 82 -18.43 9.74 24.36
CA ALA A 82 -18.11 8.90 23.21
C ALA A 82 -18.40 9.61 21.87
N TRP A 83 -19.51 10.33 21.77
CA TRP A 83 -19.85 11.11 20.59
C TRP A 83 -18.89 12.28 20.37
N LEU A 84 -18.58 13.05 21.41
CA LEU A 84 -17.65 14.17 21.32
C LEU A 84 -16.23 13.72 20.93
N THR A 85 -15.75 12.62 21.49
CA THR A 85 -14.44 12.04 21.15
C THR A 85 -14.41 11.50 19.72
N THR A 86 -15.50 10.87 19.25
CA THR A 86 -15.65 10.44 17.86
C THR A 86 -15.63 11.62 16.88
N ILE A 87 -16.35 12.70 17.19
CA ILE A 87 -16.36 13.91 16.38
C ILE A 87 -14.97 14.53 16.32
N SER A 88 -14.27 14.66 17.46
CA SER A 88 -12.90 15.18 17.51
C SER A 88 -11.92 14.34 16.68
N LEU A 89 -12.04 13.01 16.75
CA LEU A 89 -11.24 12.08 15.94
C LEU A 89 -11.52 12.27 14.44
N ALA A 90 -12.80 12.37 14.06
CA ALA A 90 -13.21 12.56 12.67
C ALA A 90 -12.69 13.89 12.10
N ILE A 91 -12.72 14.96 12.89
CA ILE A 91 -12.18 16.26 12.48
C ILE A 91 -10.67 16.18 12.26
N CYS A 92 -9.91 15.56 13.16
CA CYS A 92 -8.46 15.39 12.98
C CYS A 92 -8.13 14.65 11.69
N LYS A 93 -8.87 13.57 11.39
CA LYS A 93 -8.71 12.80 10.15
C LYS A 93 -9.10 13.62 8.91
N ALA A 94 -10.17 14.40 8.98
CA ALA A 94 -10.60 15.25 7.89
C ALA A 94 -9.55 16.32 7.55
N LEU A 95 -8.95 16.97 8.56
CA LEU A 95 -7.86 17.93 8.37
C LEU A 95 -6.65 17.31 7.66
N ASP A 96 -6.22 16.12 8.09
CA ASP A 96 -5.11 15.42 7.45
C ASP A 96 -5.45 14.97 6.01
N LEU A 97 -6.69 14.56 5.75
CA LEU A 97 -7.16 14.24 4.39
C LEU A 97 -7.18 15.47 3.48
N MET A 98 -7.68 16.61 3.97
CA MET A 98 -7.68 17.86 3.21
C MET A 98 -6.26 18.26 2.82
N GLU A 99 -5.29 18.19 3.74
CA GLU A 99 -3.89 18.48 3.42
C GLU A 99 -3.30 17.57 2.33
N MET A 100 -3.75 16.32 2.21
CA MET A 100 -3.30 15.42 1.15
C MET A 100 -3.99 15.74 -0.18
N LEU A 101 -5.30 15.97 -0.16
CA LEU A 101 -6.08 16.31 -1.34
C LEU A 101 -5.61 17.62 -1.97
N THR A 102 -5.27 18.64 -1.18
CA THR A 102 -4.71 19.91 -1.71
C THR A 102 -3.41 19.68 -2.48
N LYS A 103 -2.50 18.83 -1.99
CA LYS A 103 -1.24 18.52 -2.70
C LYS A 103 -1.48 17.74 -3.98
N GLU A 104 -2.45 16.81 -3.96
CA GLU A 104 -2.83 16.06 -5.13
C GLU A 104 -3.45 16.98 -6.19
N GLU A 105 -4.30 17.93 -5.78
CA GLU A 105 -4.87 18.94 -6.67
C GLU A 105 -3.80 19.84 -7.28
N GLU A 106 -2.83 20.31 -6.50
CA GLU A 106 -1.67 21.08 -7.00
C GLU A 106 -0.88 20.29 -8.05
N MET A 107 -0.58 19.01 -7.77
CA MET A 107 0.15 18.13 -8.68
C MET A 107 -0.63 17.88 -9.98
N LEU A 108 -1.93 17.59 -9.88
CA LEU A 108 -2.80 17.37 -11.04
C LEU A 108 -2.97 18.65 -11.86
N SER A 109 -3.01 19.82 -11.21
CA SER A 109 -3.07 21.11 -11.89
C SER A 109 -1.77 21.39 -12.65
N ALA A 110 -0.61 21.09 -12.06
CA ALA A 110 0.68 21.19 -12.75
C ALA A 110 0.77 20.24 -13.95
N ILE A 111 0.21 19.02 -13.85
CA ILE A 111 0.15 18.08 -14.98
C ILE A 111 -0.77 18.63 -16.08
N LYS A 112 -1.95 19.15 -15.72
CA LYS A 112 -2.89 19.77 -16.69
C LYS A 112 -2.27 20.98 -17.37
N GLU A 113 -1.49 21.79 -16.67
CA GLU A 113 -0.76 22.92 -17.25
C GLU A 113 0.30 22.46 -18.24
N LYS A 114 1.13 21.48 -17.86
CA LYS A 114 2.08 20.84 -18.79
C LYS A 114 1.39 20.28 -20.03
N GLN A 115 0.25 19.61 -19.86
CA GLN A 115 -0.56 19.11 -20.98
C GLN A 115 -1.05 20.21 -21.92
N LYS A 116 -1.32 21.42 -21.42
CA LYS A 116 -1.67 22.57 -22.27
C LYS A 116 -0.46 23.16 -22.99
N GLN A 117 0.73 23.11 -22.39
CA GLN A 117 1.96 23.69 -22.95
C GLN A 117 2.63 22.76 -23.98
N GLU A 118 2.75 21.46 -23.66
CA GLU A 118 3.49 20.45 -24.43
C GLU A 118 2.54 19.53 -25.25
N GLY A 119 1.23 19.60 -25.01
CA GLY A 119 0.28 18.71 -25.67
C GLY A 119 0.28 17.28 -25.11
N ASN A 120 -0.86 16.59 -25.23
CA ASN A 120 -1.05 15.28 -24.59
C ASN A 120 -0.18 14.15 -25.19
N VAL A 121 0.17 14.28 -26.48
CA VAL A 121 0.96 13.28 -27.21
C VAL A 121 2.42 13.31 -26.77
N GLU A 122 3.01 14.50 -26.58
CA GLU A 122 4.41 14.66 -26.19
C GLU A 122 4.65 14.15 -24.76
N ILE A 123 3.71 14.41 -23.85
CA ILE A 123 3.78 13.89 -22.47
C ILE A 123 3.66 12.36 -22.44
N SER A 124 2.73 11.79 -23.21
CA SER A 124 2.57 10.34 -23.30
C SER A 124 3.84 9.68 -23.87
N GLN A 125 4.45 10.31 -24.88
CA GLN A 125 5.69 9.84 -25.47
C GLN A 125 6.86 9.95 -24.49
N ALA A 126 7.02 11.07 -23.78
CA ALA A 126 8.05 11.25 -22.76
C ALA A 126 7.94 10.23 -21.63
N ILE A 127 6.73 9.91 -21.16
CA ILE A 127 6.49 8.86 -20.14
C ILE A 127 6.90 7.48 -20.68
N LEU A 128 6.57 7.17 -21.93
CA LEU A 128 6.95 5.90 -22.55
C LEU A 128 8.46 5.79 -22.74
N GLU A 129 9.13 6.87 -23.15
CA GLU A 129 10.59 6.94 -23.29
C GLU A 129 11.29 6.82 -21.93
N GLU A 130 10.77 7.46 -20.88
CA GLU A 130 11.29 7.32 -19.51
C GLU A 130 11.19 5.86 -19.02
N ARG A 131 10.03 5.23 -19.23
CA ARG A 131 9.82 3.82 -18.87
C ARG A 131 10.75 2.90 -19.64
N ALA A 132 10.91 3.13 -20.95
CA ALA A 132 11.84 2.36 -21.78
C ALA A 132 13.28 2.49 -21.23
N LYS A 133 13.73 3.71 -20.93
CA LYS A 133 15.04 3.96 -20.34
C LYS A 133 15.22 3.27 -18.98
N ASN A 134 14.22 3.33 -18.11
CA ASN A 134 14.28 2.67 -16.79
C ASN A 134 14.40 1.14 -16.92
N VAL A 135 13.68 0.55 -17.87
CA VAL A 135 13.76 -0.88 -18.18
C VAL A 135 15.12 -1.24 -18.77
N GLU A 136 15.64 -0.44 -19.71
CA GLU A 136 16.98 -0.62 -20.28
C GLU A 136 18.08 -0.54 -19.21
N ASP A 137 17.99 0.45 -18.31
CA ASP A 137 18.94 0.62 -17.21
C ASP A 137 18.85 -0.53 -16.21
N TRP A 138 17.65 -1.04 -15.95
CA TRP A 138 17.46 -2.23 -15.12
C TRP A 138 18.09 -3.47 -15.77
N HIS A 139 17.85 -3.70 -17.07
CA HIS A 139 18.47 -4.81 -17.81
C HIS A 139 19.99 -4.68 -17.86
N ARG A 140 20.52 -3.47 -18.07
CA ARG A 140 21.96 -3.22 -18.10
C ARG A 140 22.59 -3.52 -16.74
N LYS A 141 21.99 -3.01 -15.65
CA LYS A 141 22.44 -3.29 -14.28
C LYS A 141 22.35 -4.78 -13.94
N ALA A 142 21.27 -5.45 -14.30
CA ALA A 142 21.11 -6.88 -14.08
C ALA A 142 22.15 -7.70 -14.88
N ALA A 143 22.43 -7.31 -16.12
CA ALA A 143 23.45 -7.95 -16.95
C ALA A 143 24.86 -7.73 -16.39
N ASP A 144 25.16 -6.54 -15.88
CA ASP A 144 26.43 -6.24 -15.23
C ASP A 144 26.57 -7.04 -13.93
N GLN A 145 25.52 -7.11 -13.11
CA GLN A 145 25.49 -7.93 -11.91
C GLN A 145 25.66 -9.41 -12.22
N ALA A 146 25.00 -9.93 -13.25
CA ALA A 146 25.08 -11.33 -13.67
C ALA A 146 26.51 -11.79 -13.99
N ARG A 147 27.39 -10.89 -14.46
CA ARG A 147 28.80 -11.20 -14.73
C ARG A 147 29.61 -11.46 -13.46
N TYR A 148 29.21 -10.86 -12.34
CA TYR A 148 29.92 -10.96 -11.07
C TYR A 148 29.21 -11.87 -10.05
N THR A 149 27.91 -12.11 -10.21
CA THR A 149 27.17 -13.07 -9.40
C THR A 149 27.47 -14.48 -9.90
N LYS A 150 28.19 -15.26 -9.10
CA LYS A 150 28.26 -16.72 -9.34
C LYS A 150 26.89 -17.31 -9.00
N PRO A 151 26.25 -18.07 -9.91
CA PRO A 151 25.05 -18.80 -9.55
C PRO A 151 25.38 -19.74 -8.40
N GLU A 152 24.62 -19.62 -7.31
CA GLU A 152 24.77 -20.50 -6.17
C GLU A 152 24.50 -21.94 -6.63
N VAL A 153 25.39 -22.87 -6.28
CA VAL A 153 25.24 -24.26 -6.70
C VAL A 153 23.93 -24.79 -6.10
N PRO A 154 22.99 -25.28 -6.93
CA PRO A 154 21.71 -25.72 -6.43
C PRO A 154 21.90 -26.83 -5.40
N ILE A 155 21.25 -26.69 -4.25
CA ILE A 155 21.23 -27.73 -3.22
C ILE A 155 20.38 -28.87 -3.79
N THR A 156 21.04 -29.95 -4.18
CA THR A 156 20.37 -31.16 -4.69
C THR A 156 20.27 -32.20 -3.59
N CYS A 157 19.33 -33.14 -3.69
CA CYS A 157 19.21 -34.22 -2.70
C CYS A 157 20.52 -35.04 -2.55
N ALA A 158 21.33 -35.12 -3.62
CA ALA A 158 22.62 -35.80 -3.60
C ALA A 158 23.70 -35.02 -2.83
N THR A 159 23.65 -33.68 -2.85
CA THR A 159 24.63 -32.81 -2.17
C THR A 159 24.16 -32.32 -0.80
N PHE A 160 22.89 -32.51 -0.45
CA PHE A 160 22.30 -32.04 0.80
C PHE A 160 23.09 -32.42 2.07
N PRO A 161 23.62 -33.65 2.24
CA PRO A 161 24.41 -33.98 3.43
C PRO A 161 25.68 -33.13 3.54
N GLN A 162 26.37 -32.90 2.41
CA GLN A 162 27.57 -32.07 2.35
C GLN A 162 27.21 -30.58 2.55
N ASP A 163 26.12 -30.13 1.96
CA ASP A 163 25.64 -28.75 2.05
C ASP A 163 25.20 -28.40 3.49
N VAL A 164 24.69 -29.36 4.27
CA VAL A 164 24.41 -29.19 5.71
C VAL A 164 25.70 -29.05 6.52
N LEU A 165 26.73 -29.84 6.20
CA LEU A 165 28.04 -29.77 6.87
C LEU A 165 28.79 -28.47 6.53
N GLU A 166 28.66 -27.98 5.30
CA GLU A 166 29.23 -26.71 4.84
C GLU A 166 28.43 -25.47 5.29
N GLY A 167 27.32 -25.67 6.02
CA GLY A 167 26.45 -24.60 6.50
C GLY A 167 25.61 -23.91 5.41
N ARG A 168 25.60 -24.47 4.20
CA ARG A 168 24.80 -24.01 3.04
C ARG A 168 23.33 -24.43 3.13
N ALA A 169 23.00 -25.44 3.93
CA ALA A 169 21.63 -25.92 4.17
C ALA A 169 21.35 -26.12 5.67
N LYS A 170 20.10 -25.86 6.09
CA LYS A 170 19.64 -26.17 7.46
C LYS A 170 18.65 -27.34 7.41
N VAL A 171 18.84 -28.32 8.30
CA VAL A 171 18.00 -29.54 8.39
C VAL A 171 16.52 -29.22 8.62
N SER A 172 16.21 -28.09 9.28
CA SER A 172 14.84 -27.66 9.58
C SER A 172 14.20 -26.78 8.49
N HIS A 173 14.94 -26.44 7.43
CA HIS A 173 14.41 -25.60 6.36
C HIS A 173 13.79 -26.51 5.31
N ALA A 174 12.46 -26.48 5.17
CA ALA A 174 11.82 -26.97 3.95
C ALA A 174 12.46 -26.18 2.81
N HIS A 175 13.31 -26.82 2.02
CA HIS A 175 13.97 -26.18 0.90
C HIS A 175 12.90 -26.00 -0.18
N ASP A 176 12.16 -24.91 -0.05
CA ASP A 176 11.19 -24.47 -1.03
C ASP A 176 12.00 -24.23 -2.30
N HIS A 177 11.90 -25.14 -3.26
CA HIS A 177 12.53 -25.00 -4.56
C HIS A 177 11.81 -23.87 -5.29
N LYS A 178 12.06 -22.64 -4.86
CA LYS A 178 11.73 -21.43 -5.60
C LYS A 178 12.71 -21.36 -6.76
N HIS A 179 12.55 -22.29 -7.70
CA HIS A 179 12.73 -21.91 -9.08
C HIS A 179 11.69 -20.81 -9.27
N GLN A 180 12.14 -19.56 -9.20
CA GLN A 180 11.51 -18.55 -10.01
C GLN A 180 12.09 -18.86 -11.40
N PRO A 181 11.40 -19.64 -12.26
CA PRO A 181 11.83 -19.69 -13.63
C PRO A 181 11.94 -18.24 -14.08
N LEU A 182 13.04 -17.92 -14.76
CA LEU A 182 13.22 -16.61 -15.38
C LEU A 182 12.17 -16.53 -16.50
N MET A 183 10.93 -16.26 -16.14
CA MET A 183 9.78 -16.29 -17.04
C MET A 183 9.78 -14.98 -17.80
N PHE A 184 10.24 -15.04 -19.04
CA PHE A 184 10.00 -13.98 -20.00
C PHE A 184 8.56 -14.08 -20.49
N GLY A 185 7.69 -13.21 -19.99
CA GLY A 185 6.32 -13.04 -20.49
C GLY A 185 5.36 -12.42 -19.46
N PRO A 186 4.24 -11.81 -19.89
CA PRO A 186 3.20 -11.32 -18.99
C PRO A 186 2.63 -12.46 -18.13
N ALA A 187 2.61 -12.26 -16.82
CA ALA A 187 2.15 -13.27 -15.85
C ALA A 187 0.71 -13.78 -16.09
N GLY A 188 -0.12 -13.02 -16.83
CA GLY A 188 -1.50 -13.41 -17.15
C GLY A 188 -1.66 -14.53 -18.19
N LEU A 189 -0.60 -14.92 -18.91
CA LEU A 189 -0.66 -15.97 -19.95
C LEU A 189 -0.34 -17.38 -19.43
N LEU A 190 0.17 -17.49 -18.21
CA LEU A 190 0.75 -18.71 -17.67
C LEU A 190 -0.10 -19.20 -16.50
N GLY A 191 -1.26 -19.77 -16.82
CA GLY A 191 -2.13 -20.41 -15.83
C GLY A 191 -3.62 -20.38 -16.16
N GLY A 192 -4.05 -19.54 -17.13
CA GLY A 192 -5.42 -19.48 -17.62
C GLY A 192 -5.57 -20.01 -19.04
N SER A 193 -6.79 -20.40 -19.42
CA SER A 193 -7.11 -20.67 -20.83
C SER A 193 -6.93 -19.39 -21.66
N ILE A 194 -6.18 -19.48 -22.76
CA ILE A 194 -5.97 -18.36 -23.70
C ILE A 194 -7.27 -18.14 -24.48
N THR A 195 -8.19 -17.38 -23.90
CA THR A 195 -9.52 -17.19 -24.49
C THR A 195 -9.58 -16.00 -25.44
N SER A 196 -8.74 -14.96 -25.25
CA SER A 196 -8.77 -13.76 -26.07
C SER A 196 -7.70 -13.71 -27.17
N GLU A 197 -8.01 -13.04 -28.28
CA GLU A 197 -7.09 -12.85 -29.41
C GLU A 197 -5.83 -12.06 -29.01
N ARG A 198 -6.01 -11.06 -28.12
CA ARG A 198 -4.92 -10.26 -27.56
C ARG A 198 -3.91 -11.11 -26.79
N GLU A 199 -4.38 -12.09 -26.04
CA GLU A 199 -3.53 -13.03 -25.28
C GLU A 199 -2.77 -13.98 -26.22
N ARG A 200 -3.38 -14.42 -27.33
CA ARG A 200 -2.68 -15.24 -28.34
C ARG A 200 -1.53 -14.48 -28.99
N ILE A 201 -1.76 -13.23 -29.39
CA ILE A 201 -0.73 -12.38 -30.01
C ILE A 201 0.43 -12.16 -29.03
N ALA A 202 0.12 -11.86 -27.76
CA ALA A 202 1.14 -11.70 -26.73
C ALA A 202 1.93 -13.00 -26.51
N ALA A 203 1.27 -14.16 -26.39
CA ALA A 203 1.94 -15.45 -26.23
C ALA A 203 2.87 -15.78 -27.41
N GLN A 204 2.47 -15.45 -28.64
CA GLN A 204 3.27 -15.70 -29.83
C GLN A 204 4.53 -14.82 -29.90
N VAL A 205 4.48 -13.58 -29.44
CA VAL A 205 5.64 -12.67 -29.40
C VAL A 205 6.71 -13.14 -28.41
N PHE A 206 6.31 -13.81 -27.33
CA PHE A 206 7.23 -14.29 -26.28
C PHE A 206 7.68 -15.75 -26.44
N GLN A 207 7.30 -16.44 -27.53
CA GLN A 207 7.84 -17.76 -27.86
C GLN A 207 9.25 -17.63 -28.46
N THR A 208 10.20 -18.37 -27.85
CA THR A 208 11.63 -18.36 -28.17
C THR A 208 11.97 -18.71 -29.63
N GLY A 209 11.05 -19.36 -30.37
CA GLY A 209 11.22 -19.68 -31.79
C GLY A 209 11.04 -18.50 -32.75
N ILE A 210 10.20 -17.52 -32.39
CA ILE A 210 9.88 -16.39 -33.29
C ILE A 210 10.93 -15.27 -33.15
N ILE A 211 11.43 -15.03 -31.94
CA ILE A 211 12.46 -14.02 -31.69
C ILE A 211 13.76 -14.33 -32.47
N MET A 212 14.13 -15.61 -32.60
CA MET A 212 15.32 -16.05 -33.34
C MET A 212 15.19 -15.88 -34.87
N LEU A 213 13.97 -16.00 -35.42
CA LEU A 213 13.72 -15.84 -36.85
C LEU A 213 13.75 -14.37 -37.28
N TYR A 214 13.22 -13.45 -36.47
CA TYR A 214 13.25 -12.02 -36.78
C TYR A 214 14.68 -11.44 -36.71
N THR A 215 15.51 -11.85 -35.76
CA THR A 215 16.92 -11.41 -35.71
C THR A 215 17.75 -11.95 -36.88
N SER A 216 17.43 -13.15 -37.38
CA SER A 216 18.13 -13.74 -38.53
C SER A 216 17.71 -13.08 -39.85
N ALA A 217 16.43 -12.73 -40.00
CA ALA A 217 15.93 -12.00 -41.17
C ALA A 217 16.45 -10.55 -41.24
N PHE A 218 16.55 -9.86 -40.09
CA PHE A 218 17.04 -8.47 -40.06
C PHE A 218 18.55 -8.36 -40.34
N LYS A 219 19.34 -9.37 -39.96
CA LYS A 219 20.77 -9.43 -40.31
C LYS A 219 21.01 -9.76 -41.79
N LEU A 220 20.13 -10.54 -42.42
CA LEU A 220 20.29 -10.88 -43.84
C LEU A 220 19.92 -9.72 -44.78
N HIS A 221 19.01 -8.83 -44.38
CA HIS A 221 18.62 -7.67 -45.18
C HIS A 221 19.60 -6.50 -45.12
N ARG A 222 20.46 -6.44 -44.09
CA ARG A 222 21.48 -5.37 -43.95
C ARG A 222 22.82 -5.69 -44.61
N SER A 223 22.99 -6.89 -45.17
CA SER A 223 24.20 -7.31 -45.90
C SER A 223 24.05 -7.22 -47.44
N LYS A 224 22.89 -6.77 -47.93
CA LYS A 224 22.62 -6.51 -49.35
C LYS A 224 22.10 -5.09 -49.53
N SER A 225 22.90 -4.11 -49.13
CA SER A 225 22.87 -2.73 -49.61
C SER A 225 24.27 -2.16 -49.58
#